data_AF-A0A7Y6Y1W6-F1
#
_entry.id   AF-A0A7Y6Y1W6-F1
#
_cell.length_a   1.000
_cell.length_b   1.000
_cell.length_c   1.000
_cell.angle_alpha   90.00
_cell.angle_beta   90.00
_cell.angle_gamma   90.00
#
_symmetry.space_group_name_H-M   'P 1'
#
loop_
_entity.id
_entity.type
_entity.pdbx_description
1 polymer ?
#
loop_
_entity_poly.entity_id
_entity_poly.type
_entity_poly.pdbx_seq_one_letter_code
_entity_poly.pdbx_strand_id
1 'polypeptide(L)'
;MSKLNNIIRLRKWELDEKRRVLASLLEERDGIIGAIEAIQEEVSEQSRNTGLEVSAVAIGAYLEGARHRQLQLAQMLVAKDQEVQKHQDIVADGFRELKTFEIARTREKERVAFAEAKAEQDAFDELGIQNHAREEALADPRHIKMRKS
;
A
#
# COMPACT_ATOMS: atom_id res chain seq x y z
N MET A 1 5.56 12.67 -19.55
CA MET A 1 5.53 11.57 -18.55
C MET A 1 5.20 10.26 -19.26
N SER A 2 5.90 9.15 -18.94
CA SER A 2 5.58 7.83 -19.51
C SER A 2 4.16 7.38 -19.15
N LYS A 3 3.45 6.72 -20.07
CA LYS A 3 2.10 6.14 -19.89
C LYS A 3 2.01 5.30 -18.61
N LEU A 4 3.08 4.57 -18.28
CA LEU A 4 3.16 3.74 -17.07
C LEU A 4 3.16 4.57 -15.77
N ASN A 5 3.76 5.75 -15.76
CA ASN A 5 3.74 6.64 -14.59
C ASN A 5 2.32 7.16 -14.30
N ASN A 6 1.54 7.46 -15.34
CA ASN A 6 0.15 7.88 -15.18
C ASN A 6 -0.71 6.74 -14.60
N ILE A 7 -0.51 5.50 -15.07
CA ILE A 7 -1.19 4.32 -14.52
C ILE A 7 -0.84 4.14 -13.04
N ILE A 8 0.45 4.21 -12.68
CA ILE A 8 0.88 4.09 -11.27
C ILE A 8 0.22 5.17 -10.40
N ARG A 9 0.13 6.41 -10.88
CA ARG A 9 -0.53 7.50 -10.15
C ARG A 9 -2.01 7.21 -9.93
N LEU A 10 -2.72 6.76 -10.97
CA LEU A 10 -4.11 6.36 -10.86
C LEU A 10 -4.30 5.22 -9.85
N ARG A 11 -3.48 4.16 -9.94
CA ARG A 11 -3.56 3.01 -9.03
C ARG A 11 -3.27 3.39 -7.57
N LYS A 12 -2.37 4.34 -7.32
CA LYS A 12 -2.13 4.88 -5.97
C LYS A 12 -3.38 5.55 -5.43
N TRP A 13 -3.99 6.42 -6.22
CA TRP A 13 -5.23 7.09 -5.83
C TRP A 13 -6.37 6.10 -5.56
N GLU A 14 -6.55 5.09 -6.42
CA GLU A 14 -7.56 4.03 -6.21
C GLU A 14 -7.30 3.21 -4.93
N LEU A 15 -6.03 2.91 -4.63
CA LEU A 15 -5.66 2.21 -3.39
C LEU A 15 -5.95 3.08 -2.16
N ASP A 16 -5.65 4.38 -2.22
CA ASP A 16 -5.94 5.30 -1.13
C ASP A 16 -7.45 5.41 -0.89
N GLU A 17 -8.26 5.39 -1.95
CA GLU A 17 -9.71 5.39 -1.82
C GLU A 17 -10.24 4.10 -1.17
N LYS A 18 -9.73 2.93 -1.59
CA LYS A 18 -10.07 1.65 -0.94
C LYS A 18 -9.69 1.64 0.54
N ARG A 19 -8.56 2.25 0.90
CA ARG A 19 -8.11 2.38 2.30
C ARG A 19 -9.01 3.29 3.12
N ARG A 20 -9.51 4.39 2.55
CA ARG A 20 -10.48 5.28 3.21
C ARG A 20 -11.77 4.55 3.52
N VAL A 21 -12.28 3.76 2.57
CA VAL A 21 -13.47 2.93 2.80
C VAL A 21 -13.22 1.93 3.93
N LEU A 22 -12.08 1.23 3.92
CA LEU A 22 -11.72 0.31 5.00
C LEU A 22 -11.62 1.02 6.36
N ALA A 23 -11.05 2.23 6.41
CA ALA A 23 -10.96 3.02 7.64
C ALA A 23 -12.36 3.36 8.20
N SER A 24 -13.29 3.78 7.34
CA SER A 24 -14.69 4.05 7.73
C SER A 24 -15.35 2.79 8.32
N LEU A 25 -15.15 1.63 7.69
CA LEU A 25 -15.72 0.36 8.18
C LEU A 25 -15.15 -0.06 9.54
N LEU A 26 -13.85 0.19 9.76
CA LEU A 26 -13.20 -0.06 11.06
C LEU A 26 -13.74 0.89 12.13
N GLU A 27 -13.95 2.16 11.81
CA GLU A 27 -14.55 3.13 12.74
C GLU A 27 -15.98 2.72 13.13
N GLU A 28 -16.80 2.31 12.17
CA GLU A 28 -18.15 1.78 12.44
C GLU A 28 -18.12 0.53 13.32
N ARG A 29 -17.19 -0.38 13.04
CA ARG A 29 -16.98 -1.60 13.84
C ARG A 29 -16.61 -1.27 15.28
N ASP A 30 -15.67 -0.35 15.48
CA ASP A 30 -15.22 0.06 16.80
C ASP A 30 -16.34 0.77 17.56
N GLY A 31 -17.22 1.52 16.87
CA GLY A 31 -18.45 2.06 17.44
C GLY A 31 -19.41 0.98 17.97
N ILE A 32 -19.56 -0.15 17.26
CA ILE A 32 -20.38 -1.29 17.73
C ILE A 32 -19.76 -1.92 18.98
N ILE A 33 -18.44 -2.10 19.00
CA ILE A 33 -17.71 -2.65 20.16
C ILE A 33 -17.90 -1.73 21.37
N GLY A 34 -17.68 -0.42 21.21
CA GLY A 34 -17.88 0.54 22.29
C GLY A 34 -19.31 0.55 22.83
N ALA A 35 -20.32 0.37 21.97
CA ALA A 35 -21.71 0.24 22.41
C ALA A 35 -21.97 -1.05 23.22
N ILE A 36 -21.34 -2.16 22.85
CA ILE A 36 -21.42 -3.41 23.63
C ILE A 36 -20.79 -3.22 25.01
N GLU A 37 -19.59 -2.63 25.06
CA GLU A 37 -18.86 -2.36 26.30
C GLU A 37 -19.64 -1.41 27.22
N ALA A 38 -20.24 -0.36 26.68
CA ALA A 38 -21.08 0.57 27.44
C ALA A 38 -22.27 -0.15 28.11
N ILE A 39 -22.95 -1.07 27.40
CA ILE A 39 -24.05 -1.85 28.01
C ILE A 39 -23.52 -2.79 29.10
N GLN A 40 -22.32 -3.38 28.92
CA GLN A 40 -21.71 -4.24 29.93
C GLN A 40 -21.36 -3.46 31.20
N GLU A 41 -20.84 -2.24 31.06
CA GLU A 41 -20.56 -1.33 32.17
C GLU A 41 -21.86 -0.93 32.89
N GLU A 42 -22.88 -0.51 32.13
CA GLU A 42 -24.21 -0.14 32.67
C GLU A 42 -24.81 -1.29 33.49
N VAL A 43 -24.79 -2.52 32.96
CA VAL A 43 -25.28 -3.72 33.66
C VAL A 43 -24.48 -4.01 34.93
N SER A 44 -23.15 -3.87 34.88
CA SER A 44 -22.27 -4.07 36.03
C SER A 44 -22.56 -3.06 37.14
N GLU A 45 -22.73 -1.78 36.81
CA GLU A 45 -23.09 -0.73 37.77
C GLU A 45 -24.45 -0.99 38.42
N GLN A 46 -25.47 -1.32 37.62
CA GLN A 46 -26.80 -1.63 38.15
C GLN A 46 -26.76 -2.83 39.10
N SER A 47 -25.98 -3.88 38.78
CA SER A 47 -25.82 -5.06 39.64
C SER A 47 -25.16 -4.77 41.01
N ARG A 48 -24.35 -3.71 41.11
CA ARG A 48 -23.72 -3.28 42.37
C ARG A 48 -24.65 -2.44 43.24
N ASN A 49 -25.60 -1.75 42.61
CA ASN A 49 -26.51 -0.79 43.27
C ASN A 49 -27.83 -1.42 43.75
N THR A 50 -28.07 -2.72 43.51
CA THR A 50 -29.30 -3.44 43.91
C THR A 50 -29.52 -3.58 45.42
N GLY A 51 -28.69 -2.96 46.27
CA GLY A 51 -28.87 -2.88 47.72
C GLY A 51 -29.83 -1.77 48.21
N LEU A 52 -30.29 -0.88 47.32
CA LEU A 52 -31.29 0.15 47.58
C LEU A 52 -32.67 -0.34 47.14
N GLU A 53 -33.77 0.11 47.77
CA GLU A 53 -35.18 -0.32 47.62
C GLU A 53 -35.76 -0.31 46.18
N VAL A 54 -35.15 -1.03 45.26
CA VAL A 54 -35.58 -1.18 43.87
C VAL A 54 -36.24 -2.55 43.72
N SER A 55 -37.45 -2.57 43.18
CA SER A 55 -38.18 -3.82 42.95
C SER A 55 -37.39 -4.76 42.04
N ALA A 56 -37.15 -6.00 42.50
CA ALA A 56 -36.44 -7.03 41.76
C ALA A 56 -37.04 -7.30 40.35
N VAL A 57 -38.34 -7.04 40.18
CA VAL A 57 -39.05 -7.16 38.89
C VAL A 57 -38.57 -6.12 37.88
N ALA A 58 -38.35 -4.88 38.31
CA ALA A 58 -37.90 -3.80 37.43
C ALA A 58 -36.45 -4.03 36.95
N ILE A 59 -35.59 -4.49 37.86
CA ILE A 59 -34.19 -4.86 37.55
C ILE A 59 -34.16 -6.04 36.56
N GLY A 60 -34.98 -7.08 36.78
CA GLY A 60 -35.05 -8.23 35.88
C GLY A 60 -35.46 -7.86 34.45
N ALA A 61 -36.47 -7.01 34.28
CA ALA A 61 -36.90 -6.54 32.97
C ALA A 61 -35.82 -5.72 32.25
N TYR A 62 -35.12 -4.86 32.99
CA TYR A 62 -34.01 -4.07 32.45
C TYR A 62 -32.84 -4.96 31.99
N LEU A 63 -32.44 -5.94 32.80
CA LEU A 63 -31.34 -6.86 32.48
C LEU A 63 -31.63 -7.69 31.22
N GLU A 64 -32.87 -8.18 31.05
CA GLU A 64 -33.24 -8.92 29.83
C GLU A 64 -33.22 -8.00 28.60
N GLY A 65 -33.67 -6.75 28.74
CA GLY A 65 -33.57 -5.75 27.68
C GLY A 65 -32.13 -5.42 27.29
N ALA A 66 -31.23 -5.27 28.26
CA ALA A 66 -29.80 -5.09 28.03
C ALA A 66 -29.18 -6.30 27.30
N ARG A 67 -29.52 -7.52 27.73
CA ARG A 67 -29.09 -8.76 27.07
C ARG A 67 -29.55 -8.84 25.62
N HIS A 68 -30.80 -8.48 25.34
CA HIS A 68 -31.33 -8.48 23.97
C HIS A 68 -30.59 -7.47 23.07
N ARG A 69 -30.32 -6.25 23.57
CA ARG A 69 -29.53 -5.25 22.83
C ARG A 69 -28.10 -5.72 22.57
N GLN A 70 -27.44 -6.34 23.55
CA GLN A 70 -26.10 -6.93 23.38
C GLN A 70 -26.09 -8.01 22.30
N LEU A 71 -27.09 -8.90 22.28
CA LEU A 71 -27.19 -9.94 21.26
C LEU A 71 -27.37 -9.35 19.85
N GLN A 72 -28.18 -8.30 19.72
CA GLN A 72 -28.36 -7.60 18.44
C GLN A 72 -27.06 -6.93 17.97
N LEU A 73 -26.37 -6.22 18.86
CA LEU A 73 -25.07 -5.60 18.54
C LEU A 73 -24.01 -6.64 18.20
N ALA A 74 -23.97 -7.78 18.90
CA ALA A 74 -23.04 -8.86 18.58
C ALA A 74 -23.28 -9.45 17.19
N GLN A 75 -24.55 -9.61 16.78
CA GLN A 75 -24.88 -10.04 15.41
C GLN A 75 -24.45 -8.99 14.37
N MET A 76 -24.68 -7.71 14.65
CA MET A 76 -24.21 -6.62 13.80
C MET A 76 -22.68 -6.59 13.70
N LEU A 77 -21.98 -6.84 14.80
CA LEU A 77 -20.51 -6.90 14.83
C LEU A 77 -19.99 -8.02 13.94
N VAL A 78 -20.57 -9.22 14.01
CA VAL A 78 -20.18 -10.34 13.14
C VAL A 78 -20.37 -9.99 11.66
N ALA A 79 -21.48 -9.36 11.30
CA ALA A 79 -21.70 -8.92 9.93
C ALA A 79 -20.69 -7.84 9.49
N LYS A 80 -20.39 -6.88 10.38
CA LYS A 80 -19.40 -5.83 10.13
C LYS A 80 -17.97 -6.38 10.02
N ASP A 81 -17.60 -7.38 10.82
CA ASP A 81 -16.32 -8.07 10.74
C ASP A 81 -16.12 -8.75 9.38
N GLN A 82 -17.16 -9.39 8.84
CA GLN A 82 -17.12 -9.98 7.50
C GLN A 82 -16.94 -8.92 6.41
N GLU A 83 -17.61 -7.78 6.55
CA GLU A 83 -17.48 -6.65 5.64
C GLU A 83 -16.06 -6.06 5.68
N VAL A 84 -15.51 -5.84 6.88
CA VAL A 84 -14.12 -5.39 7.09
C VAL A 84 -13.14 -6.36 6.43
N GLN A 85 -13.29 -7.67 6.67
CA GLN A 85 -12.41 -8.68 6.08
C GLN A 85 -12.42 -8.62 4.55
N LYS A 86 -13.60 -8.54 3.94
CA LYS A 86 -13.75 -8.40 2.48
C LYS A 86 -13.03 -7.14 1.97
N HIS A 87 -13.12 -6.02 2.68
CA HIS A 87 -12.45 -4.79 2.28
C HIS A 87 -10.94 -4.81 2.51
N GLN A 88 -10.45 -5.55 3.51
CA GLN A 88 -9.02 -5.82 3.67
C GLN A 88 -8.47 -6.58 2.46
N ASP A 89 -9.19 -7.59 1.97
CA ASP A 89 -8.80 -8.32 0.76
C ASP A 89 -8.76 -7.41 -0.48
N ILE A 90 -9.76 -6.53 -0.65
CA ILE A 90 -9.80 -5.54 -1.74
C ILE A 90 -8.60 -4.58 -1.69
N VAL A 91 -8.20 -4.13 -0.49
CA VAL A 91 -7.02 -3.28 -0.30
C VAL A 91 -5.74 -4.06 -0.64
N ALA A 92 -5.64 -5.32 -0.20
CA ALA A 92 -4.50 -6.18 -0.50
C ALA A 92 -4.35 -6.41 -2.01
N ASP A 93 -5.45 -6.66 -2.71
CA ASP A 93 -5.49 -6.81 -4.17
C ASP A 93 -5.02 -5.54 -4.89
N GLY A 94 -5.57 -4.38 -4.50
CA GLY A 94 -5.15 -3.09 -5.03
C GLY A 94 -3.66 -2.81 -4.83
N PHE A 95 -3.10 -3.21 -3.68
CA PHE A 95 -1.67 -3.09 -3.40
C PHE A 95 -0.83 -4.01 -4.30
N ARG A 96 -1.24 -5.27 -4.49
CA ARG A 96 -0.56 -6.22 -5.40
C ARG A 96 -0.54 -5.72 -6.84
N GLU A 97 -1.65 -5.17 -7.33
CA GLU A 97 -1.72 -4.56 -8.66
C GLU A 97 -0.77 -3.37 -8.79
N LEU A 98 -0.81 -2.43 -7.84
CA LEU A 98 0.09 -1.28 -7.83
C LEU A 98 1.56 -1.71 -7.87
N LYS A 99 1.94 -2.71 -7.05
CA LYS A 99 3.31 -3.21 -7.03
C LYS A 99 3.75 -3.84 -8.34
N THR A 100 2.85 -4.52 -9.04
CA THR A 100 3.14 -5.06 -10.38
C THR A 100 3.57 -3.96 -11.34
N PHE A 101 2.84 -2.83 -11.37
CA PHE A 101 3.19 -1.70 -12.22
C PHE A 101 4.47 -0.99 -11.78
N GLU A 102 4.69 -0.84 -10.46
CA GLU A 102 5.92 -0.24 -9.94
C GLU A 102 7.16 -1.06 -10.32
N ILE A 103 7.09 -2.39 -10.23
CA ILE A 103 8.17 -3.30 -10.63
C ILE A 103 8.41 -3.22 -12.13
N ALA A 104 7.35 -3.23 -12.95
CA ALA A 104 7.47 -3.09 -14.40
C ALA A 104 8.20 -1.78 -14.78
N ARG A 105 7.90 -0.68 -14.08
CA ARG A 105 8.57 0.60 -14.29
C ARG A 105 10.05 0.54 -13.91
N THR A 106 10.39 -0.09 -12.79
CA THR A 106 11.78 -0.23 -12.37
C THR A 106 12.59 -1.01 -13.41
N ARG A 107 12.07 -2.14 -13.89
CA ARG A 107 12.70 -2.92 -14.97
C ARG A 107 12.87 -2.13 -16.26
N GLU A 108 11.89 -1.33 -16.63
CA GLU A 108 11.99 -0.48 -17.82
C GLU A 108 13.11 0.56 -17.67
N LYS A 109 13.24 1.18 -16.50
CA LYS A 109 14.32 2.14 -16.22
C LYS A 109 15.69 1.47 -16.26
N GLU A 110 15.82 0.29 -15.66
CA GLU A 110 17.07 -0.48 -15.67
C GLU A 110 17.49 -0.85 -17.10
N ARG A 111 16.52 -1.27 -17.94
CA ARG A 111 16.76 -1.57 -19.35
C ARG A 111 17.26 -0.36 -20.14
N VAL A 112 16.63 0.79 -19.95
CA VAL A 112 17.03 2.04 -20.61
C VAL A 112 18.43 2.46 -20.16
N ALA A 113 18.68 2.48 -18.85
CA ALA A 113 19.99 2.85 -18.31
C ALA A 113 21.11 1.91 -18.78
N PHE A 114 20.84 0.60 -18.86
CA PHE A 114 21.79 -0.37 -19.40
C PHE A 114 22.08 -0.13 -20.89
N ALA A 115 21.05 0.15 -21.69
CA ALA A 115 21.22 0.45 -23.10
C ALA A 115 22.02 1.74 -23.34
N GLU A 116 21.76 2.78 -22.53
CA GLU A 116 22.52 4.04 -22.55
C GLU A 116 23.99 3.83 -22.18
N ALA A 117 24.26 3.13 -21.07
CA ALA A 117 25.62 2.82 -20.63
C ALA A 117 26.39 1.98 -21.66
N LYS A 118 25.71 1.02 -22.30
CA LYS A 118 26.30 0.23 -23.38
C LYS A 118 26.64 1.09 -24.60
N ALA A 119 25.72 1.94 -25.05
CA ALA A 119 25.95 2.82 -26.18
C ALA A 119 27.10 3.81 -25.92
N GLU A 120 27.21 4.31 -24.69
CA GLU A 120 28.32 5.17 -24.26
C GLU A 120 29.66 4.43 -24.25
N GLN A 121 29.69 3.20 -23.73
CA GLN A 121 30.89 2.36 -23.76
C GLN A 121 31.34 2.05 -25.19
N ASP A 122 30.41 1.64 -26.06
CA ASP A 122 30.71 1.31 -27.46
C ASP A 122 31.31 2.54 -28.19
N ALA A 123 30.80 3.75 -27.90
CA ALA A 123 31.32 5.00 -28.45
C ALA A 123 32.74 5.34 -27.94
N PHE A 124 33.03 5.11 -26.65
CA PHE A 124 34.37 5.30 -26.10
C PHE A 124 35.38 4.32 -26.67
N ASP A 125 34.99 3.05 -26.84
CA ASP A 125 35.85 2.02 -27.43
C ASP A 125 36.19 2.37 -28.89
N GLU A 126 35.22 2.85 -29.67
CA GLU A 126 35.45 3.30 -31.05
C GLU A 126 36.44 4.48 -31.10
N LEU A 127 36.28 5.49 -30.24
CA LEU A 127 37.23 6.61 -30.15
C LEU A 127 38.63 6.15 -29.74
N GLY A 128 38.74 5.20 -28.81
CA GLY A 128 40.00 4.60 -28.39
C GLY A 128 40.74 3.93 -29.56
N ILE A 129 40.03 3.11 -30.34
CA ILE A 129 40.57 2.46 -31.54
C ILE A 129 41.04 3.49 -32.56
N GLN A 130 40.22 4.52 -32.84
CA GLN A 130 40.58 5.57 -33.78
C GLN A 130 41.82 6.38 -33.35
N ASN A 131 41.95 6.65 -32.05
CA ASN A 131 43.10 7.37 -31.51
C ASN A 131 44.37 6.52 -31.59
N HIS A 132 44.31 5.25 -31.19
CA HIS A 132 45.44 4.32 -31.30
C HIS A 132 45.89 4.14 -32.75
N ALA A 133 44.96 3.96 -33.69
CA ALA A 133 45.28 3.84 -35.11
C ALA A 133 45.95 5.12 -35.67
N ARG A 134 45.56 6.31 -35.20
CA ARG A 134 46.23 7.58 -35.56
C ARG A 134 47.65 7.65 -34.99
N GLU A 135 47.85 7.24 -33.74
CA GLU A 135 49.16 7.21 -33.10
C GLU A 135 50.12 6.24 -33.80
N GLU A 136 49.66 5.03 -34.15
CA GLU A 136 50.45 4.07 -34.94
C GLU A 136 50.81 4.63 -36.32
N ALA A 137 49.85 5.25 -37.03
CA ALA A 137 50.12 5.88 -38.32
C ALA A 137 51.15 7.02 -38.24
N LEU A 138 51.15 7.78 -37.13
CA LEU A 138 52.13 8.84 -36.86
C LEU A 138 53.50 8.28 -36.44
N ALA A 139 53.53 7.10 -35.82
CA ALA A 139 54.75 6.41 -35.38
C ALA A 139 55.42 5.60 -36.51
N ASP A 140 54.74 5.31 -37.63
CA ASP A 140 55.34 4.62 -38.78
C ASP A 140 56.49 5.48 -39.39
N PRO A 141 57.74 4.97 -39.44
CA PRO A 141 58.89 5.69 -39.97
C PRO A 141 58.76 6.11 -41.45
N ARG A 142 57.80 5.56 -42.21
CA ARG A 142 57.47 6.02 -43.57
C ARG A 142 56.75 7.38 -43.59
N HIS A 143 56.03 7.74 -42.52
CA HIS A 143 55.27 8.99 -42.43
C HIS A 143 56.09 10.14 -41.82
N ILE A 144 57.01 9.83 -40.91
CA ILE A 144 57.93 10.81 -40.28
C ILE A 144 58.85 11.50 -41.32
N LYS A 145 59.15 10.83 -42.44
CA LYS A 145 59.96 11.41 -43.53
C LYS A 145 59.22 12.43 -44.39
N MET A 146 57.89 12.52 -44.35
CA MET A 146 57.11 13.52 -45.12
C MET A 146 56.89 14.84 -44.38
N ARG A 147 57.08 14.88 -43.05
CA ARG A 147 56.89 16.09 -42.23
C ARG A 147 58.16 16.93 -42.02
N LYS A 148 59.30 16.52 -42.59
CA LYS A 148 60.63 17.16 -42.39
C LYS A 148 61.22 17.82 -43.66
N SER A 149 60.41 18.14 -44.67
CA SER A 149 60.83 19.00 -45.79
C SER A 149 60.16 20.37 -45.74
#